data_AF-A0A368X093-F1
#
_entry.id   AF-A0A368X093-F1
#
_cell.length_a   1.000
_cell.length_b   1.000
_cell.length_c   1.000
_cell.angle_alpha   90.00
_cell.angle_beta   90.00
_cell.angle_gamma   90.00
#
_symmetry.space_group_name_H-M   'P 1'
#
loop_
_entity.id
_entity.type
_entity.pdbx_description
1 polymer ?
#
loop_
_entity_poly.entity_id
_entity_poly.type
_entity_poly.pdbx_seq_one_letter_code
_entity_poly.pdbx_strand_id
1 'polypeptide(L)'
;MDRLRERGIIFGASVTATQNNVDELFSDEFVDHLSKKGALYMWLFHYIPIGRNPNLDMMITPEQRASLARRGSNLRKKKDIFIMDFWNDGTYVQGCIGGGRRYFHINAKGEVEPCAFAHFAVDNIKEKSLKEVLQNPLFKSYQERQPFSENLMCPCPIIDNPKALRDIVEESGAVPTHDGADEILKGKTADFLNDLSAEWHENSKDINEERMNK
;
A
#
# COMPACT_ATOMS: atom_id res chain seq x y z
N MET A 1 -16.53 -18.56 -3.26
CA MET A 1 -17.45 -17.57 -2.69
C MET A 1 -18.82 -18.18 -2.37
N ASP A 2 -19.46 -18.92 -3.29
CA ASP A 2 -20.82 -19.48 -3.05
C ASP A 2 -20.93 -20.28 -1.74
N ARG A 3 -19.98 -21.17 -1.45
CA ARG A 3 -19.96 -21.93 -0.20
C ARG A 3 -19.89 -21.07 1.06
N LEU A 4 -19.18 -19.93 1.02
CA LEU A 4 -19.07 -18.99 2.15
C LEU A 4 -20.40 -18.26 2.34
N ARG A 5 -20.99 -17.77 1.23
CA ARG A 5 -22.30 -17.11 1.22
C ARG A 5 -23.41 -18.02 1.73
N GLU A 6 -23.51 -19.25 1.21
CA GLU A 6 -24.50 -20.25 1.61
C GLU A 6 -24.44 -20.61 3.10
N ARG A 7 -23.26 -20.46 3.72
CA ARG A 7 -23.03 -20.75 5.14
C ARG A 7 -23.12 -19.50 6.03
N GLY A 8 -23.46 -18.34 5.46
CA GLY A 8 -23.53 -17.07 6.20
C GLY A 8 -22.18 -16.57 6.74
N ILE A 9 -21.07 -17.01 6.15
CA ILE A 9 -19.73 -16.56 6.56
C ILE A 9 -19.46 -15.20 5.91
N ILE A 10 -19.02 -14.23 6.72
CA ILE A 10 -18.60 -12.90 6.23
C ILE A 10 -17.24 -13.02 5.54
N PHE A 11 -17.14 -12.49 4.33
CA PHE A 11 -15.88 -12.45 3.58
C PHE A 11 -15.79 -11.22 2.69
N GLY A 12 -14.59 -10.94 2.23
CA GLY A 12 -14.30 -9.96 1.19
C GLY A 12 -13.40 -10.53 0.10
N ALA A 13 -13.06 -9.71 -0.87
CA ALA A 13 -12.08 -10.00 -1.89
C ALA A 13 -10.77 -9.26 -1.60
N SER A 14 -9.64 -9.83 -2.01
CA SER A 14 -8.34 -9.16 -2.06
C SER A 14 -7.84 -9.25 -3.49
N VAL A 15 -7.55 -8.09 -4.10
CA VAL A 15 -7.16 -7.99 -5.51
C VAL A 15 -5.90 -7.15 -5.65
N THR A 16 -5.09 -7.49 -6.65
CA THR A 16 -3.88 -6.74 -7.01
C THR A 16 -4.08 -6.09 -8.37
N ALA A 17 -4.10 -4.77 -8.40
CA ALA A 17 -4.09 -3.97 -9.62
C ALA A 17 -2.69 -3.93 -10.22
N THR A 18 -2.66 -4.17 -11.51
CA THR A 18 -1.51 -4.10 -12.40
C THR A 18 -1.92 -3.28 -13.62
N GLN A 19 -0.95 -2.83 -14.40
CA GLN A 19 -1.23 -2.14 -15.66
C GLN A 19 -2.18 -2.92 -16.59
N ASN A 20 -2.16 -4.26 -16.53
CA ASN A 20 -2.87 -5.15 -17.45
C ASN A 20 -4.28 -5.56 -17.00
N ASN A 21 -4.68 -5.26 -15.75
CA ASN A 21 -5.97 -5.72 -15.23
C ASN A 21 -6.77 -4.62 -14.49
N VAL A 22 -6.20 -3.42 -14.33
CA VAL A 22 -6.84 -2.36 -13.53
C VAL A 22 -8.22 -1.97 -14.08
N ASP A 23 -8.41 -1.93 -15.39
CA ASP A 23 -9.71 -1.59 -15.98
C ASP A 23 -10.78 -2.64 -15.68
N GLU A 24 -10.42 -3.92 -15.74
CA GLU A 24 -11.31 -5.05 -15.43
C GLU A 24 -11.71 -5.05 -13.94
N LEU A 25 -10.73 -4.89 -13.04
CA LEU A 25 -10.95 -4.91 -11.59
C LEU A 25 -11.89 -3.79 -11.10
N PHE A 26 -12.00 -2.70 -11.86
CA PHE A 26 -12.82 -1.54 -11.53
C PHE A 26 -14.03 -1.37 -12.47
N SER A 27 -14.29 -2.36 -13.32
CA SER A 27 -15.50 -2.46 -14.11
C SER A 27 -16.73 -2.64 -13.23
N ASP A 28 -17.89 -2.16 -13.69
CA ASP A 28 -19.15 -2.44 -12.98
C ASP A 28 -19.43 -3.95 -12.92
N GLU A 29 -19.06 -4.68 -13.98
CA GLU A 29 -19.28 -6.13 -14.08
C GLU A 29 -18.54 -6.91 -12.99
N PHE A 30 -17.24 -6.66 -12.82
CA PHE A 30 -16.44 -7.35 -11.80
C PHE A 30 -16.93 -7.03 -10.39
N VAL A 31 -17.18 -5.75 -10.10
CA VAL A 31 -17.64 -5.31 -8.77
C VAL A 31 -19.04 -5.86 -8.46
N ASP A 32 -19.95 -5.86 -9.44
CA ASP A 32 -21.27 -6.46 -9.30
C ASP A 32 -21.19 -7.97 -9.13
N HIS A 33 -20.25 -8.64 -9.79
CA HIS A 33 -20.00 -10.06 -9.60
C HIS A 33 -19.62 -10.36 -8.14
N LEU A 34 -18.67 -9.61 -7.57
CA LEU A 34 -18.26 -9.78 -6.17
C LEU A 34 -19.42 -9.55 -5.20
N SER A 35 -20.17 -8.46 -5.38
CA SER A 35 -21.33 -8.13 -4.55
C SER A 35 -22.41 -9.22 -4.64
N LYS A 36 -22.76 -9.67 -5.87
CA LYS A 36 -23.70 -10.80 -6.08
C LYS A 36 -23.22 -12.08 -5.41
N LYS A 37 -21.92 -12.35 -5.42
CA LYS A 37 -21.33 -13.51 -4.75
C LYS A 37 -21.33 -13.41 -3.23
N GLY A 38 -21.66 -12.26 -2.66
CA GLY A 38 -21.81 -12.02 -1.23
C GLY A 38 -20.58 -11.42 -0.55
N ALA A 39 -19.60 -10.92 -1.30
CA ALA A 39 -18.46 -10.21 -0.72
C ALA A 39 -18.91 -8.85 -0.16
N LEU A 40 -18.58 -8.56 1.10
CA LEU A 40 -18.96 -7.30 1.75
C LEU A 40 -17.96 -6.17 1.50
N TYR A 41 -16.70 -6.52 1.26
CA TYR A 41 -15.64 -5.56 1.02
C TYR A 41 -14.62 -6.09 0.02
N MET A 42 -13.83 -5.18 -0.56
CA MET A 42 -12.71 -5.51 -1.43
C MET A 42 -11.48 -4.72 -0.98
N TRP A 43 -10.39 -5.42 -0.66
CA TRP A 43 -9.07 -4.84 -0.54
C TRP A 43 -8.44 -4.73 -1.93
N LEU A 44 -8.10 -3.52 -2.31
CA LEU A 44 -7.29 -3.25 -3.48
C LEU A 44 -5.86 -2.96 -3.06
N PHE A 45 -4.94 -3.70 -3.67
CA PHE A 45 -3.52 -3.42 -3.63
C PHE A 45 -2.99 -3.06 -5.00
N HIS A 46 -2.06 -2.11 -5.09
CA HIS A 46 -1.25 -1.97 -6.30
C HIS A 46 -0.19 -3.08 -6.30
N TYR A 47 0.21 -3.52 -7.49
CA TYR A 47 1.46 -4.25 -7.62
C TYR A 47 2.62 -3.37 -7.14
N ILE A 48 3.45 -3.90 -6.26
CA ILE A 48 4.64 -3.23 -5.73
C ILE A 48 5.85 -4.08 -6.13
N PRO A 49 6.93 -3.50 -6.68
CA PRO A 49 7.98 -4.25 -7.35
C PRO A 49 9.02 -4.73 -6.34
N ILE A 50 8.59 -5.62 -5.43
CA ILE A 50 9.39 -6.13 -4.32
C ILE A 50 9.43 -7.64 -4.35
N GLY A 51 10.58 -8.20 -3.99
CA GLY A 51 10.81 -9.64 -4.04
C GLY A 51 11.90 -9.99 -5.05
N ARG A 52 11.89 -11.24 -5.49
CA ARG A 52 12.88 -11.75 -6.46
C ARG A 52 12.44 -11.36 -7.88
N ASN A 53 13.31 -10.69 -8.62
CA ASN A 53 13.10 -10.31 -10.03
C ASN A 53 11.77 -9.57 -10.26
N PRO A 54 11.57 -8.38 -9.66
CA PRO A 54 10.34 -7.63 -9.82
C PRO A 54 10.12 -7.22 -11.28
N ASN A 55 8.87 -7.22 -11.72
CA ASN A 55 8.49 -6.79 -13.06
C ASN A 55 7.91 -5.37 -13.02
N LEU A 56 8.71 -4.39 -13.42
CA LEU A 56 8.32 -2.98 -13.40
C LEU A 56 7.17 -2.69 -14.37
N ASP A 57 7.03 -3.46 -15.46
CA ASP A 57 5.96 -3.30 -16.45
C ASP A 57 4.57 -3.67 -15.92
N MET A 58 4.49 -4.25 -14.71
CA MET A 58 3.21 -4.54 -14.04
C MET A 58 2.72 -3.39 -13.16
N MET A 59 3.57 -2.43 -12.83
CA MET A 59 3.22 -1.26 -12.05
C MET A 59 2.15 -0.44 -12.78
N ILE A 60 1.11 0.00 -12.08
CA ILE A 60 0.13 0.90 -12.68
C ILE A 60 0.78 2.26 -13.00
N THR A 61 0.38 2.88 -14.10
CA THR A 61 0.84 4.23 -14.45
C THR A 61 0.18 5.28 -13.54
N PRO A 62 0.74 6.51 -13.44
CA PRO A 62 0.10 7.62 -12.74
C PRO A 62 -1.34 7.90 -13.23
N GLU A 63 -1.59 7.83 -14.53
CA GLU A 63 -2.92 8.06 -15.12
C GLU A 63 -3.91 6.96 -14.72
N GLN A 64 -3.46 5.70 -14.75
CA GLN A 64 -4.27 4.57 -14.29
C GLN A 64 -4.58 4.71 -12.80
N ARG A 65 -3.60 5.11 -11.98
CA ARG A 65 -3.80 5.35 -10.54
C ARG A 65 -4.76 6.52 -10.28
N ALA A 66 -4.70 7.59 -11.07
CA ALA A 66 -5.62 8.72 -10.98
C ALA A 66 -7.06 8.31 -11.34
N SER A 67 -7.24 7.57 -12.44
CA SER A 67 -8.52 7.00 -12.86
C SER A 67 -9.09 6.11 -11.76
N LEU A 68 -8.25 5.23 -11.21
CA LEU A 68 -8.58 4.34 -10.11
C LEU A 68 -9.05 5.10 -8.86
N ALA A 69 -8.33 6.15 -8.44
CA ALA A 69 -8.69 6.96 -7.29
C ALA A 69 -10.10 7.58 -7.43
N ARG A 70 -10.45 8.09 -8.62
CA ARG A 70 -11.77 8.66 -8.90
C ARG A 70 -12.84 7.57 -9.00
N ARG A 71 -12.51 6.45 -9.64
CA ARG A 71 -13.41 5.31 -9.85
C ARG A 71 -13.77 4.60 -8.54
N GLY A 72 -12.80 4.38 -7.66
CA GLY A 72 -13.03 3.81 -6.32
C GLY A 72 -14.05 4.64 -5.52
N SER A 73 -13.90 5.96 -5.50
CA SER A 73 -14.88 6.86 -4.86
C SER A 73 -16.27 6.80 -5.51
N ASN A 74 -16.35 6.60 -6.83
CA ASN A 74 -17.62 6.43 -7.53
C ASN A 74 -18.31 5.11 -7.18
N LEU A 75 -17.56 4.01 -7.17
CA LEU A 75 -18.05 2.68 -6.84
C LEU A 75 -18.60 2.61 -5.42
N ARG A 76 -17.90 3.17 -4.43
CA ARG A 76 -18.38 3.25 -3.03
C ARG A 76 -19.73 3.96 -2.88
N LYS A 77 -20.07 4.88 -3.77
CA LYS A 77 -21.36 5.60 -3.75
C LYS A 77 -22.50 4.83 -4.42
N LYS A 78 -22.18 3.85 -5.27
CA LYS A 78 -23.15 3.22 -6.18
C LYS A 78 -23.33 1.73 -5.95
N LYS A 79 -22.38 1.06 -5.32
CA LYS A 79 -22.32 -0.41 -5.21
C LYS A 79 -22.40 -0.85 -3.75
N ASP A 80 -23.05 -1.98 -3.52
CA ASP A 80 -23.19 -2.61 -2.21
C ASP A 80 -21.95 -3.45 -1.85
N ILE A 81 -20.77 -2.84 -1.95
CA ILE A 81 -19.49 -3.41 -1.54
C ILE A 81 -18.53 -2.28 -1.16
N PHE A 82 -17.89 -2.40 0.01
CA PHE A 82 -16.95 -1.40 0.48
C PHE A 82 -15.55 -1.67 -0.06
N ILE A 83 -15.08 -0.83 -0.99
CA ILE A 83 -13.75 -0.95 -1.60
C ILE A 83 -12.75 -0.16 -0.77
N MET A 84 -11.61 -0.74 -0.41
CA MET A 84 -10.52 -0.07 0.30
C MET A 84 -9.27 -0.12 -0.55
N ASP A 85 -8.73 1.05 -0.86
CA ASP A 85 -7.54 1.22 -1.70
C ASP A 85 -6.36 1.64 -0.82
N PHE A 86 -5.38 0.74 -0.69
CA PHE A 86 -4.28 0.91 0.26
C PHE A 86 -3.39 2.14 0.00
N TRP A 87 -3.40 2.67 -1.23
CA TRP A 87 -2.56 3.80 -1.63
C TRP A 87 -3.37 5.06 -1.93
N ASN A 88 -4.51 4.94 -2.63
CA ASN A 88 -5.31 6.11 -2.97
C ASN A 88 -6.20 6.59 -1.83
N ASP A 89 -6.36 5.85 -0.73
CA ASP A 89 -7.18 6.29 0.41
C ASP A 89 -6.41 7.11 1.46
N GLY A 90 -5.19 7.55 1.18
CA GLY A 90 -4.38 8.32 2.14
C GLY A 90 -5.10 9.56 2.69
N THR A 91 -5.97 10.23 1.93
CA THR A 91 -6.81 11.34 2.39
C THR A 91 -7.82 10.93 3.47
N TYR A 92 -8.29 9.69 3.47
CA TYR A 92 -9.25 9.16 4.46
C TYR A 92 -8.56 8.66 5.72
N VAL A 93 -7.30 8.21 5.61
CA VAL A 93 -6.54 7.64 6.73
C VAL A 93 -5.41 8.54 7.22
N GLN A 94 -5.27 9.76 6.69
CA GLN A 94 -4.22 10.72 7.05
C GLN A 94 -2.79 10.22 6.73
N GLY A 95 -2.60 9.71 5.51
CA GLY A 95 -1.31 9.23 5.01
C GLY A 95 -1.03 7.76 5.31
N CYS A 96 0.26 7.37 5.35
CA CYS A 96 0.67 6.00 5.65
C CYS A 96 0.19 5.54 7.03
N ILE A 97 -0.26 4.28 7.10
CA ILE A 97 -0.69 3.62 8.34
C ILE A 97 0.37 2.67 8.94
N GLY A 98 1.45 2.40 8.19
CA GLY A 98 2.54 1.52 8.58
C GLY A 98 3.46 2.11 9.65
N GLY A 99 4.53 1.40 9.99
CA GLY A 99 5.51 1.82 11.00
C GLY A 99 4.96 1.79 12.43
N GLY A 100 3.98 0.93 12.70
CA GLY A 100 3.36 0.80 14.02
C GLY A 100 2.38 1.93 14.38
N ARG A 101 2.12 2.89 13.48
CA ARG A 101 1.14 3.98 13.71
C ARG A 101 -0.29 3.45 13.86
N ARG A 102 -0.71 2.58 12.95
CA ARG A 102 -1.97 1.82 13.03
C ARG A 102 -1.81 0.36 12.60
N TYR A 103 -0.72 0.06 11.91
CA TYR A 103 -0.44 -1.23 11.31
C TYR A 103 1.07 -1.48 11.27
N PHE A 104 1.43 -2.75 11.39
CA PHE A 104 2.77 -3.29 11.15
C PHE A 104 2.64 -4.79 10.84
N HIS A 105 3.71 -5.41 10.39
CA HIS A 105 3.75 -6.80 9.97
C HIS A 105 4.74 -7.60 10.82
N ILE A 106 4.37 -8.80 11.22
CA ILE A 106 5.29 -9.78 11.80
C ILE A 106 5.33 -10.94 10.82
N ASN A 107 6.48 -11.18 10.21
CA ASN A 107 6.62 -12.23 9.21
C ASN A 107 6.74 -13.63 9.87
N ALA A 108 6.79 -14.69 9.05
CA ALA A 108 6.84 -16.07 9.56
C ALA A 108 8.11 -16.40 10.38
N LYS A 109 9.20 -15.64 10.22
CA LYS A 109 10.42 -15.78 11.03
C LYS A 109 10.34 -15.03 12.36
N GLY A 110 9.31 -14.20 12.56
CA GLY A 110 9.11 -13.36 13.73
C GLY A 110 9.74 -11.97 13.61
N GLU A 111 10.34 -11.64 12.46
CA GLU A 111 10.89 -10.30 12.22
C GLU A 111 9.75 -9.29 12.12
N VAL A 112 9.95 -8.12 12.75
CA VAL A 112 8.94 -7.08 12.86
C VAL A 112 9.19 -5.99 11.81
N GLU A 113 8.32 -5.95 10.82
CA GLU A 113 8.39 -5.10 9.64
C GLU A 113 7.36 -3.96 9.71
N PRO A 114 7.66 -2.75 9.19
CA PRO A 114 6.75 -1.61 9.29
C PRO A 114 5.51 -1.76 8.41
N CYS A 115 5.56 -2.61 7.39
CA CYS A 115 4.46 -2.88 6.46
C CYS A 115 4.69 -4.23 5.78
N ALA A 116 3.65 -4.95 5.37
CA ALA A 116 3.77 -6.19 4.59
C ALA A 116 4.43 -6.01 3.20
N PHE A 117 4.68 -4.77 2.79
CA PHE A 117 5.44 -4.45 1.57
C PHE A 117 6.81 -3.86 1.88
N ALA A 118 7.16 -3.54 3.13
CA ALA A 118 8.46 -2.97 3.48
C ALA A 118 9.24 -3.99 4.31
N HIS A 119 9.93 -4.89 3.62
CA HIS A 119 10.61 -6.07 4.19
C HIS A 119 11.96 -5.74 4.81
N PHE A 120 11.94 -4.89 5.84
CA PHE A 120 13.09 -4.51 6.66
C PHE A 120 12.75 -4.65 8.14
N ALA A 121 13.70 -5.10 8.93
CA ALA A 121 13.52 -5.26 10.37
C ALA A 121 14.79 -4.91 11.15
N VAL A 122 14.59 -4.44 12.39
CA VAL A 122 15.64 -4.29 13.41
C VAL A 122 15.44 -5.26 14.57
N ASP A 123 14.24 -5.82 14.71
CA ASP A 123 13.80 -6.61 15.86
C ASP A 123 13.09 -7.89 15.44
N ASN A 124 13.15 -8.89 16.32
CA ASN A 124 12.34 -10.10 16.26
C ASN A 124 11.42 -10.21 17.49
N ILE A 125 10.12 -10.46 17.28
CA ILE A 125 9.13 -10.56 18.36
C ILE A 125 9.42 -11.74 19.32
N LYS A 126 10.24 -12.71 18.89
CA LYS A 126 10.64 -13.83 19.74
C LYS A 126 11.59 -13.41 20.89
N GLU A 127 12.21 -12.24 20.77
CA GLU A 127 13.25 -11.76 21.69
C GLU A 127 12.80 -10.58 22.54
N LYS A 128 11.73 -9.89 22.13
CA LYS A 128 11.25 -8.64 22.72
C LYS A 128 9.73 -8.67 22.85
N SER A 129 9.20 -7.95 23.84
CA SER A 129 7.75 -7.77 23.98
C SER A 129 7.18 -6.92 22.85
N LEU A 130 5.87 -7.02 22.63
CA LEU A 130 5.15 -6.20 21.65
C LEU A 130 5.36 -4.69 21.88
N LYS A 131 5.41 -4.27 23.15
CA LYS A 131 5.62 -2.88 23.55
C LYS A 131 7.01 -2.39 23.14
N GLU A 132 8.03 -3.24 23.28
CA GLU A 132 9.42 -2.90 22.93
C GLU A 132 9.60 -2.78 21.42
N VAL A 133 9.11 -3.75 20.65
CA VAL A 133 9.25 -3.72 19.19
C VAL A 133 8.49 -2.56 18.56
N LEU A 134 7.38 -2.11 19.15
CA LEU A 134 6.65 -0.92 18.68
C LEU A 134 7.40 0.41 18.94
N GLN A 135 8.48 0.38 19.71
CA GLN A 135 9.32 1.54 20.03
C GLN A 135 10.70 1.48 19.38
N ASN A 136 10.89 0.55 18.44
CA ASN A 136 12.16 0.33 17.77
C ASN A 136 12.56 1.51 16.87
N PRO A 137 13.86 1.64 16.53
CA PRO A 137 14.36 2.76 15.71
C PRO A 137 13.66 2.87 14.35
N LEU A 138 13.38 1.74 13.69
CA LEU A 138 12.69 1.71 12.40
C LEU A 138 11.29 2.33 12.48
N PHE A 139 10.51 2.00 13.51
CA PHE A 139 9.14 2.47 13.65
C PHE A 139 9.09 3.94 14.07
N LYS A 140 9.99 4.36 14.97
CA LYS A 140 10.14 5.77 15.34
C LYS A 140 10.48 6.63 14.13
N SER A 141 11.44 6.18 13.33
CA SER A 141 11.87 6.80 12.08
C SER A 141 10.72 6.96 11.07
N TYR A 142 9.86 5.95 10.94
CA TYR A 142 8.61 6.05 10.16
C TYR A 142 7.66 7.11 10.75
N GLN A 143 7.40 7.07 12.06
CA GLN A 143 6.43 7.92 12.73
C GLN A 143 6.83 9.40 12.69
N GLU A 144 8.11 9.72 12.82
CA GLU A 144 8.65 11.08 12.73
C GLU A 144 8.42 11.74 11.37
N ARG A 145 8.37 10.92 10.31
CA ARG A 145 8.14 11.38 8.93
C ARG A 145 6.69 11.28 8.49
N GLN A 146 5.78 10.77 9.32
CA GLN A 146 4.38 10.61 8.95
C GLN A 146 3.56 11.87 9.27
N PRO A 147 2.74 12.38 8.32
CA PRO A 147 2.60 11.91 6.93
C PRO A 147 3.84 12.25 6.08
N PHE A 148 4.22 11.32 5.18
CA PHE A 148 5.42 11.46 4.34
C PHE A 148 5.36 12.60 3.32
N SER A 149 4.17 13.14 3.07
CA SER A 149 3.88 14.19 2.11
C SER A 149 2.63 14.94 2.57
N GLU A 150 2.59 16.26 2.35
CA GLU A 150 1.38 17.07 2.53
C GLU A 150 0.28 16.71 1.52
N ASN A 151 0.69 16.27 0.32
CA ASN A 151 -0.20 15.58 -0.61
C ASN A 151 -0.48 14.17 -0.08
N LEU A 152 -1.66 13.96 0.51
CA LEU A 152 -2.07 12.70 1.12
C LEU A 152 -2.42 11.61 0.09
N MET A 153 -2.41 11.92 -1.21
CA MET A 153 -2.42 10.92 -2.28
C MET A 153 -1.06 10.27 -2.50
N CYS A 154 0.00 10.80 -1.85
CA CYS A 154 1.37 10.27 -1.86
C CYS A 154 1.77 9.67 -0.50
N PRO A 155 1.04 8.71 0.09
CA PRO A 155 1.30 8.24 1.44
C PRO A 155 2.50 7.30 1.54
N CYS A 156 2.87 6.57 0.49
CA CYS A 156 3.74 5.41 0.61
C CYS A 156 5.23 5.79 0.56
N PRO A 157 6.05 5.37 1.53
CA PRO A 157 7.49 5.61 1.48
C PRO A 157 8.22 4.75 0.43
N ILE A 158 7.59 3.73 -0.16
CA ILE A 158 8.19 2.92 -1.23
C ILE A 158 8.01 3.60 -2.58
N ILE A 159 6.76 3.83 -3.00
CA ILE A 159 6.43 4.26 -4.37
C ILE A 159 6.16 5.76 -4.50
N ASP A 160 5.84 6.45 -3.40
CA ASP A 160 5.49 7.88 -3.44
C ASP A 160 6.59 8.75 -2.84
N ASN A 161 7.38 8.23 -1.88
CA ASN A 161 8.46 8.95 -1.22
C ASN A 161 9.71 8.06 -1.04
N PRO A 162 10.27 7.48 -2.13
CA PRO A 162 11.34 6.47 -2.07
C PRO A 162 12.59 6.93 -1.31
N LYS A 163 12.91 8.24 -1.36
CA LYS A 163 14.01 8.80 -0.56
C LYS A 163 13.76 8.62 0.95
N ALA A 164 12.52 8.83 1.41
CA ALA A 164 12.20 8.70 2.82
C ALA A 164 12.47 7.27 3.32
N LEU A 165 12.10 6.24 2.54
CA LEU A 165 12.40 4.86 2.92
C LEU A 165 13.91 4.59 3.00
N ARG A 166 14.70 5.11 2.05
CA ARG A 166 16.16 4.97 2.07
C ARG A 166 16.76 5.60 3.33
N ASP A 167 16.37 6.84 3.64
CA ASP A 167 16.81 7.55 4.84
C ASP A 167 16.42 6.77 6.12
N ILE A 168 15.19 6.25 6.17
CA ILE A 168 14.68 5.44 7.29
C ILE A 168 15.50 4.16 7.50
N VAL A 169 15.76 3.40 6.43
CA VAL A 169 16.49 2.14 6.51
C VAL A 169 17.93 2.38 6.96
N GLU A 170 18.58 3.40 6.40
CA GLU A 170 19.95 3.79 6.77
C GLU A 170 20.03 4.22 8.25
N GLU A 171 19.19 5.14 8.70
CA GLU A 171 19.29 5.69 10.06
C GLU A 171 18.88 4.69 11.15
N SER A 172 17.95 3.79 10.85
CA SER A 172 17.49 2.78 11.80
C SER A 172 18.41 1.57 11.91
N GLY A 173 19.30 1.38 10.92
CA GLY A 173 20.10 0.17 10.78
C GLY A 173 19.27 -1.07 10.43
N ALA A 174 18.08 -0.89 9.87
CA ALA A 174 17.21 -2.00 9.51
C ALA A 174 17.83 -2.85 8.39
N VAL A 175 17.68 -4.17 8.50
CA VAL A 175 18.22 -5.12 7.52
C VAL A 175 17.10 -5.76 6.70
N PRO A 176 17.36 -6.12 5.43
CA PRO A 176 16.42 -6.86 4.60
C PRO A 176 16.02 -8.20 5.24
N THR A 177 14.74 -8.56 5.22
CA THR A 177 14.22 -9.81 5.83
C THR A 177 14.15 -10.99 4.85
N HIS A 178 14.34 -10.73 3.55
CA HIS A 178 14.46 -11.73 2.50
C HIS A 178 15.33 -11.25 1.33
N ASP A 179 15.78 -12.18 0.49
CA ASP A 179 16.56 -11.87 -0.72
C ASP A 179 15.76 -10.98 -1.68
N GLY A 180 16.37 -9.89 -2.14
CA GLY A 180 15.77 -8.94 -3.08
C GLY A 180 14.92 -7.84 -2.43
N ALA A 181 14.71 -7.85 -1.11
CA ALA A 181 13.95 -6.78 -0.43
C ALA A 181 14.62 -5.39 -0.55
N ASP A 182 15.94 -5.33 -0.70
CA ASP A 182 16.71 -4.09 -0.85
C ASP A 182 16.81 -3.58 -2.30
N GLU A 183 16.27 -4.30 -3.30
CA GLU A 183 16.27 -3.85 -4.70
C GLU A 183 15.52 -2.52 -4.88
N ILE A 184 14.47 -2.28 -4.09
CA ILE A 184 13.75 -0.99 -4.12
C ILE A 184 14.56 0.20 -3.60
N LEU A 185 15.69 -0.05 -2.94
CA LEU A 185 16.55 1.00 -2.41
C LEU A 185 17.69 1.39 -3.37
N LYS A 186 17.99 0.59 -4.40
CA LYS A 186 19.15 0.81 -5.27
C LYS A 186 18.95 0.37 -6.73
N GLY A 187 19.78 0.91 -7.61
CA GLY A 187 19.83 0.53 -9.02
C GLY A 187 18.54 0.84 -9.77
N LYS A 188 18.26 0.05 -10.82
CA LYS A 188 17.19 0.33 -11.79
C LYS A 188 15.80 0.44 -11.17
N THR A 189 15.49 -0.41 -10.19
CA THR A 189 14.19 -0.38 -9.50
C THR A 189 14.03 0.92 -8.71
N ALA A 190 15.08 1.34 -7.98
CA ALA A 190 15.04 2.60 -7.25
C ALA A 190 14.93 3.83 -8.18
N ASP A 191 15.64 3.83 -9.31
CA ASP A 191 15.56 4.91 -10.31
C ASP A 191 14.14 5.00 -10.88
N PHE A 192 13.56 3.88 -11.30
CA PHE A 192 12.18 3.81 -11.78
C PHE A 192 11.17 4.31 -10.73
N LEU A 193 11.34 3.94 -9.46
CA LEU A 193 10.46 4.40 -8.39
C LEU A 193 10.58 5.90 -8.13
N ASN A 194 11.77 6.50 -8.34
CA ASN A 194 11.95 7.95 -8.24
C ASN A 194 11.17 8.68 -9.35
N ASP A 195 11.26 8.20 -10.58
CA ASP A 195 10.57 8.78 -11.73
C ASP A 195 9.04 8.66 -11.56
N LEU A 196 8.57 7.45 -11.21
CA LEU A 196 7.16 7.20 -10.94
C LEU A 196 6.61 8.07 -9.80
N SER A 197 7.39 8.23 -8.71
CA SER A 197 7.05 9.10 -7.59
C SER A 197 6.87 10.54 -8.06
N ALA A 198 7.83 11.08 -8.82
CA ALA A 198 7.78 12.45 -9.32
C ALA A 198 6.54 12.70 -10.21
N GLU A 199 6.25 11.78 -11.13
CA GLU A 199 5.07 11.86 -12.00
C GLU A 199 3.77 11.77 -11.20
N TRP A 200 3.69 10.86 -10.22
CA TRP A 200 2.50 10.71 -9.39
C TRP A 200 2.25 11.93 -8.49
N HIS A 201 3.30 12.53 -7.94
CA HIS A 201 3.17 13.77 -7.17
C HIS A 201 2.53 14.88 -7.97
N GLU A 202 2.83 15.01 -9.27
CA GLU A 202 2.18 15.98 -10.15
C GLU A 202 0.72 15.59 -10.43
N ASN A 203 0.49 14.36 -10.91
CA ASN A 203 -0.83 13.88 -11.34
C ASN A 203 -1.88 13.85 -10.22
N SER A 204 -1.44 13.75 -8.97
CA SER A 204 -2.34 13.57 -7.83
C SER A 204 -2.73 14.86 -7.10
N LYS A 205 -2.14 16.02 -7.44
CA LYS A 205 -2.42 17.31 -6.79
C LYS A 205 -3.90 17.66 -6.80
N ASP A 206 -4.51 17.67 -7.98
CA ASP A 206 -5.93 18.02 -8.14
C ASP A 206 -6.83 17.05 -7.36
N ILE A 207 -6.49 15.75 -7.36
CA ILE A 207 -7.26 14.73 -6.63
C ILE A 207 -7.18 14.98 -5.12
N ASN A 208 -6.00 15.33 -4.62
CA ASN A 208 -5.79 15.67 -3.21
C ASN A 208 -6.59 16.92 -2.83
N GLU A 209 -6.46 18.02 -3.58
CA GLU A 209 -7.19 19.27 -3.34
C GLU A 209 -8.70 19.04 -3.36
N GLU A 210 -9.22 18.33 -4.36
CA GLU A 210 -10.63 17.97 -4.47
C GLU A 210 -11.16 17.19 -3.26
N ARG A 211 -10.31 16.40 -2.59
CA ARG A 211 -10.69 15.56 -1.45
C ARG A 211 -10.49 16.26 -0.11
N MET A 212 -9.52 17.15 0.01
CA MET A 212 -9.25 17.92 1.23
C MET A 212 -10.18 19.13 1.39
N ASN A 213 -10.76 19.63 0.29
CA ASN A 213 -11.72 20.74 0.29
C ASN A 213 -13.19 20.31 0.50
N LYS A 214 -13.45 19.03 0.82
CA LYS A 214 -14.79 18.47 1.08
C LYS A 214 -15.00 18.24 2.57
#